data_AF-A0A2M7JQK2-F1
#
_entry.id   AF-A0A2M7JQK2-F1
#
_cell.length_a   1.000
_cell.length_b   1.000
_cell.length_c   1.000
_cell.angle_alpha   90.00
_cell.angle_beta   90.00
_cell.angle_gamma   90.00
#
_symmetry.space_group_name_H-M   'P 1'
#
loop_
_entity.id
_entity.type
_entity.pdbx_description
1 polymer ?
#
loop_
_entity_poly.entity_id
_entity_poly.type
_entity_poly.pdbx_seq_one_letter_code
_entity_poly.pdbx_strand_id
1 'polypeptide(L)'
;LRFNRERKKRGVSFWESLQAIRFSWKKVKLSESVERMAQKARPLEVKRGETTRVLTDSLRWIDEASNFRELSQTHQQCLEKFNRIEKDDTQNPPKVLITGEGYMVINPHANQDIERRLGEMGVEVARTVWFTTQITHALHLDLFNPKSKRKAIKASEPYLKHNLGGECNASIGYPILFKKEGYEGVIQLLPFGCMLEAVAKNILVKVSREYDLPILTFSLSENLSETMIDTRLGAFVDLLQQRRGRKRNR
;
A
#
# COMPACT_ATOMS: atom_id res chain seq x y z
N LEU A 1 12.99 22.19 -23.13
CA LEU A 1 13.88 22.37 -24.31
C LEU A 1 14.90 21.23 -24.50
N ARG A 2 15.59 20.76 -23.44
CA ARG A 2 16.56 19.65 -23.50
C ARG A 2 15.94 18.31 -23.95
N PHE A 3 14.77 17.94 -23.43
CA PHE A 3 14.04 16.73 -23.82
C PHE A 3 13.70 16.67 -25.32
N ASN A 4 13.20 17.77 -25.91
CA ASN A 4 12.89 17.82 -27.33
C ASN A 4 14.16 17.77 -28.22
N ARG A 5 15.30 18.26 -27.73
CA ARG A 5 16.59 18.13 -28.44
C ARG A 5 17.10 16.69 -28.39
N GLU A 6 17.06 16.04 -27.23
CA GLU A 6 17.42 14.62 -27.03
C GLU A 6 16.53 13.68 -27.86
N ARG A 7 15.21 13.89 -27.82
CA ARG A 7 14.22 13.13 -28.61
C ARG A 7 14.52 13.22 -30.11
N LYS A 8 14.76 14.42 -30.62
CA LYS A 8 15.12 14.65 -32.04
C LYS A 8 16.45 13.99 -32.41
N LYS A 9 17.46 14.03 -31.52
CA LYS A 9 18.75 13.35 -31.75
C LYS A 9 18.62 11.82 -31.86
N ARG A 10 17.65 11.21 -31.17
CA ARG A 10 17.37 9.76 -31.23
C ARG A 10 16.38 9.36 -32.34
N GLY A 11 15.92 10.31 -33.17
CA GLY A 11 14.99 10.05 -34.27
C GLY A 11 13.55 9.72 -33.84
N VAL A 12 13.20 9.86 -32.56
CA VAL A 12 11.88 9.45 -32.03
C VAL A 12 10.86 10.57 -32.23
N SER A 13 9.67 10.24 -32.73
CA SER A 13 8.54 11.17 -32.90
C SER A 13 7.95 11.60 -31.55
N PHE A 14 7.28 12.76 -31.54
CA PHE A 14 6.60 13.26 -30.34
C PHE A 14 5.44 12.33 -29.96
N TRP A 15 4.74 11.83 -30.98
CA TRP A 15 3.65 10.87 -30.83
C TRP A 15 4.13 9.55 -30.25
N GLU A 16 5.27 9.03 -30.70
CA GLU A 16 5.87 7.81 -30.15
C GLU A 16 6.24 7.99 -28.67
N SER A 17 6.81 9.15 -28.32
CA SER A 17 7.12 9.47 -26.92
C SER A 17 5.86 9.52 -26.05
N LEU A 18 4.79 10.13 -26.54
CA LEU A 18 3.51 10.21 -25.84
C LEU A 18 2.86 8.82 -25.70
N GLN A 19 2.92 8.00 -26.74
CA GLN A 19 2.42 6.63 -26.72
C GLN A 19 3.20 5.76 -25.73
N ALA A 20 4.52 5.89 -25.68
CA ALA A 20 5.37 5.19 -24.72
C ALA A 20 5.02 5.59 -23.27
N ILE A 21 4.89 6.89 -22.98
CA ILE A 21 4.45 7.36 -21.65
C ILE A 21 3.08 6.80 -21.28
N ARG A 22 2.12 6.84 -22.22
CA ARG A 22 0.77 6.27 -22.01
C ARG A 22 0.82 4.77 -21.75
N PHE A 23 1.68 4.05 -22.46
CA PHE A 23 1.87 2.61 -22.29
C PHE A 23 2.47 2.29 -20.92
N SER A 24 3.58 2.93 -20.55
CA SER A 24 4.21 2.80 -19.23
C SER A 24 3.23 3.12 -18.10
N TRP A 25 2.43 4.19 -18.24
CA TRP A 25 1.42 4.54 -17.24
C TRP A 25 0.35 3.45 -17.07
N LYS A 26 -0.06 2.79 -18.16
CA LYS A 26 -0.98 1.64 -18.09
C LYS A 26 -0.32 0.43 -17.42
N LYS A 27 0.96 0.15 -17.71
CA LYS A 27 1.71 -0.93 -17.03
C LYS A 27 1.74 -0.72 -15.53
N VAL A 28 2.14 0.47 -15.08
CA VAL A 28 2.19 0.80 -13.65
C VAL A 28 0.81 0.65 -12.99
N LYS A 29 -0.25 1.17 -13.61
CA LYS A 29 -1.62 1.00 -13.08
C LYS A 29 -2.03 -0.47 -12.96
N LEU A 30 -1.65 -1.30 -13.93
CA LEU A 30 -1.96 -2.72 -13.90
C LEU A 30 -1.14 -3.44 -12.82
N SER A 31 0.14 -3.13 -12.66
CA SER A 31 0.99 -3.64 -11.57
C SER A 31 0.38 -3.33 -10.20
N GLU A 32 -0.01 -2.07 -9.98
CA GLU A 32 -0.67 -1.68 -8.74
C GLU A 32 -2.01 -2.38 -8.53
N SER A 33 -2.77 -2.64 -9.60
CA SER A 33 -4.03 -3.36 -9.54
C SER A 33 -3.83 -4.82 -9.10
N VAL A 34 -2.84 -5.53 -9.65
CA VAL A 34 -2.58 -6.93 -9.29
C VAL A 34 -2.02 -7.06 -7.87
N GLU A 35 -1.24 -6.09 -7.39
CA GLU A 35 -0.84 -6.02 -5.98
C GLU A 35 -2.06 -5.86 -5.05
N ARG A 36 -3.03 -5.00 -5.40
CA ARG A 36 -4.29 -4.87 -4.64
C ARG A 36 -5.12 -6.15 -4.64
N MET A 37 -5.10 -6.90 -5.73
CA MET A 37 -5.76 -8.20 -5.78
C MET A 37 -5.08 -9.20 -4.84
N ALA A 38 -3.74 -9.21 -4.81
CA ALA A 38 -2.98 -10.02 -3.88
C ALA A 38 -3.24 -9.67 -2.42
N GLN A 39 -3.33 -8.37 -2.08
CA GLN A 39 -3.69 -7.89 -0.74
C GLN A 39 -5.03 -8.45 -0.23
N LYS A 40 -5.99 -8.69 -1.12
CA LYS A 40 -7.31 -9.24 -0.78
C LYS A 40 -7.37 -10.77 -0.82
N ALA A 41 -6.67 -11.39 -1.77
CA ALA A 41 -6.71 -12.84 -1.95
C ALA A 41 -5.84 -13.57 -0.93
N ARG A 42 -4.66 -13.03 -0.60
CA ARG A 42 -3.67 -13.67 0.29
C ARG A 42 -4.22 -14.08 1.66
N PRO A 43 -4.96 -13.24 2.41
CA PRO A 43 -5.50 -13.65 3.71
C PRO A 43 -6.56 -14.75 3.65
N LEU A 44 -7.11 -15.02 2.47
CA LEU A 44 -8.15 -16.03 2.26
C LEU A 44 -7.58 -17.29 1.59
N GLU A 45 -6.30 -17.32 1.19
CA GLU A 45 -5.77 -18.42 0.40
C GLU A 45 -5.73 -19.72 1.21
N VAL A 46 -6.29 -20.80 0.66
CA VAL A 46 -6.23 -22.13 1.30
C VAL A 46 -4.82 -22.71 1.19
N LYS A 47 -4.20 -22.55 0.00
CA LYS A 47 -2.84 -22.99 -0.26
C LYS A 47 -1.85 -21.84 -0.08
N ARG A 48 -1.19 -21.82 1.09
CA ARG A 48 -0.21 -20.78 1.43
C ARG A 48 0.85 -20.59 0.33
N GLY A 49 1.07 -19.34 -0.05
CA GLY A 49 2.04 -18.92 -1.07
C GLY A 49 1.52 -18.98 -2.50
N GLU A 50 0.30 -19.45 -2.75
CA GLU A 50 -0.30 -19.45 -4.09
C GLU A 50 -0.49 -18.02 -4.61
N THR A 51 -1.04 -17.12 -3.80
CA THR A 51 -1.21 -15.72 -4.14
C THR A 51 0.12 -15.05 -4.46
N THR A 52 1.18 -15.38 -3.72
CA THR A 52 2.53 -14.87 -3.96
C THR A 52 3.06 -15.33 -5.32
N ARG A 53 2.88 -16.61 -5.68
CA ARG A 53 3.28 -17.12 -7.01
C ARG A 53 2.51 -16.42 -8.13
N VAL A 54 1.18 -16.31 -8.00
CA VAL A 54 0.32 -15.64 -8.98
C VAL A 54 0.71 -14.16 -9.15
N LEU A 55 1.00 -13.46 -8.05
CA LEU A 55 1.48 -12.07 -8.11
C LEU A 55 2.82 -11.96 -8.84
N THR A 56 3.80 -12.80 -8.50
CA THR A 56 5.12 -12.80 -9.15
C THR A 56 5.01 -13.06 -10.65
N ASP A 57 4.23 -14.07 -11.04
CA ASP A 57 3.98 -14.37 -12.45
C ASP A 57 3.28 -13.20 -13.16
N SER A 58 2.28 -12.59 -12.51
CA SER A 58 1.55 -11.44 -13.05
C SER A 58 2.47 -10.25 -13.30
N LEU A 59 3.36 -9.92 -12.36
CA LEU A 59 4.31 -8.83 -12.50
C LEU A 59 5.30 -9.10 -13.65
N ARG A 60 5.77 -10.36 -13.80
CA ARG A 60 6.62 -10.76 -14.93
C ARG A 60 5.89 -10.60 -16.27
N TRP A 61 4.66 -11.09 -16.40
CA TRP A 61 3.89 -10.94 -17.65
C TRP A 61 3.57 -9.49 -17.99
N ILE A 62 3.34 -8.64 -16.98
CA ILE A 62 3.16 -7.20 -17.20
C ILE A 62 4.45 -6.61 -17.73
N ASP A 63 5.60 -6.98 -17.15
CA ASP A 63 6.91 -6.50 -17.59
C ASP A 63 7.24 -6.92 -19.03
N GLU A 64 6.96 -8.17 -19.40
CA GLU A 64 7.19 -8.72 -20.75
C GLU A 64 6.26 -8.13 -21.82
N ALA A 65 5.06 -7.65 -21.44
CA ALA A 65 4.12 -7.07 -22.39
C ALA A 65 4.71 -5.82 -23.09
N SER A 66 4.71 -5.87 -24.42
CA SER A 66 5.38 -4.90 -25.29
C SER A 66 4.43 -3.96 -26.04
N ASN A 67 3.13 -4.25 -26.05
CA ASN A 67 2.11 -3.40 -26.66
C ASN A 67 0.77 -3.42 -25.91
N PHE A 68 -0.15 -2.53 -26.30
CA PHE A 68 -1.46 -2.38 -25.63
C PHE A 68 -2.35 -3.61 -25.72
N ARG A 69 -2.24 -4.41 -26.79
CA ARG A 69 -3.04 -5.63 -26.97
C ARG A 69 -2.56 -6.70 -26.01
N GLU A 70 -1.26 -6.97 -25.99
CA GLU A 70 -0.61 -7.88 -25.04
C GLU A 70 -0.92 -7.46 -23.60
N LEU A 71 -0.75 -6.19 -23.25
CA LEU A 71 -1.05 -5.71 -21.89
C LEU A 71 -2.50 -5.95 -21.49
N SER A 72 -3.45 -5.83 -22.43
CA SER A 72 -4.87 -6.14 -22.19
C SER A 72 -5.12 -7.63 -22.01
N GLN A 73 -4.42 -8.48 -22.76
CA GLN A 73 -4.48 -9.94 -22.61
C GLN A 73 -3.87 -10.37 -21.28
N THR A 74 -2.70 -9.81 -20.91
CA THR A 74 -2.07 -9.99 -19.61
C THR A 74 -3.00 -9.61 -18.48
N HIS A 75 -3.71 -8.48 -18.57
CA HIS A 75 -4.70 -8.11 -17.55
C HIS A 75 -5.77 -9.19 -17.36
N GLN A 76 -6.34 -9.70 -18.45
CA GLN A 76 -7.34 -10.77 -18.39
C GLN A 76 -6.77 -12.06 -17.78
N GLN A 77 -5.55 -12.42 -18.17
CA GLN A 77 -4.84 -13.58 -17.64
C GLN A 77 -4.57 -13.45 -16.13
N CYS A 78 -4.17 -12.26 -15.66
CA CYS A 78 -4.00 -11.99 -14.23
C CYS A 78 -5.33 -12.19 -13.48
N LEU A 79 -6.43 -11.60 -13.98
CA LEU A 79 -7.76 -11.76 -13.39
C LEU A 79 -8.18 -13.23 -13.27
N GLU A 80 -8.01 -14.00 -14.34
CA GLU A 80 -8.31 -15.43 -14.37
C GLU A 80 -7.49 -16.21 -13.32
N LYS A 81 -6.19 -15.93 -13.22
CA LYS A 81 -5.30 -16.60 -12.26
C LYS A 81 -5.67 -16.29 -10.82
N PHE A 82 -5.95 -15.02 -10.48
CA PHE A 82 -6.40 -14.65 -9.12
C PHE A 82 -7.78 -15.23 -8.77
N ASN A 83 -8.69 -15.32 -9.74
CA ASN A 83 -10.01 -15.92 -9.54
C ASN A 83 -9.93 -17.43 -9.26
N ARG A 84 -8.94 -18.12 -9.84
CA ARG A 84 -8.69 -19.56 -9.63
C ARG A 84 -8.05 -19.91 -8.29
N ILE A 85 -7.46 -18.94 -7.59
CA ILE A 85 -6.93 -19.18 -6.24
C ILE A 85 -8.07 -19.67 -5.36
N GLU A 86 -7.90 -20.84 -4.76
CA GLU A 86 -8.84 -21.42 -3.80
C GLU A 86 -8.84 -20.56 -2.53
N LYS A 87 -10.03 -20.11 -2.13
CA LYS A 87 -10.23 -19.17 -1.02
C LYS A 87 -11.13 -19.80 0.03
N ASP A 88 -10.78 -19.58 1.29
CA ASP A 88 -11.64 -19.89 2.43
C ASP A 88 -12.58 -18.71 2.70
N ASP A 89 -13.75 -18.76 2.08
CA ASP A 89 -14.78 -17.72 2.22
C ASP A 89 -15.45 -17.70 3.62
N THR A 90 -15.12 -18.66 4.51
CA THR A 90 -15.58 -18.63 5.90
C THR A 90 -14.78 -17.64 6.74
N GLN A 91 -13.59 -17.24 6.28
CA GLN A 91 -12.76 -16.28 6.97
C GLN A 91 -13.24 -14.85 6.76
N ASN A 92 -13.19 -14.08 7.85
CA ASN A 92 -13.40 -12.64 7.82
C ASN A 92 -12.12 -11.95 8.30
N PRO A 93 -11.15 -11.67 7.42
CA PRO A 93 -9.84 -11.17 7.83
C PRO A 93 -9.92 -9.77 8.46
N PRO A 94 -9.13 -9.46 9.51
CA PRO A 94 -8.97 -8.08 9.99
C PRO A 94 -8.35 -7.20 8.93
N LYS A 95 -8.85 -5.96 8.85
CA LYS A 95 -8.35 -4.96 7.89
C LYS A 95 -7.33 -4.07 8.56
N VAL A 96 -6.10 -4.09 8.04
CA VAL A 96 -4.98 -3.30 8.55
C VAL A 96 -4.48 -2.33 7.49
N LEU A 97 -4.31 -1.08 7.90
CA LEU A 97 -3.73 -0.04 7.06
C LEU A 97 -2.22 -0.01 7.22
N ILE A 98 -1.46 0.05 6.12
CA ILE A 98 -0.04 0.40 6.14
C ILE A 98 0.14 1.86 5.71
N THR A 99 0.81 2.62 6.56
CA THR A 99 1.11 4.04 6.35
C THR A 99 2.53 4.40 6.81
N GLY A 100 2.95 5.64 6.58
CA GLY A 100 4.26 6.14 6.94
C GLY A 100 5.04 6.68 5.73
N GLU A 101 6.37 6.61 5.80
CA GLU A 101 7.25 7.16 4.76
C GLU A 101 7.06 6.41 3.43
N GLY A 102 7.01 7.15 2.32
CA GLY A 102 6.58 6.63 1.02
C GLY A 102 7.44 5.49 0.47
N TYR A 103 8.77 5.58 0.57
CA TYR A 103 9.66 4.50 0.11
C TYR A 103 9.51 3.24 0.98
N MET A 104 9.46 3.40 2.30
CA MET A 104 9.25 2.28 3.22
C MET A 104 7.89 1.59 3.03
N VAL A 105 6.85 2.33 2.67
CA VAL A 105 5.52 1.74 2.40
C VAL A 105 5.48 0.99 1.07
N ILE A 106 6.14 1.50 0.03
CA ILE A 106 6.07 0.91 -1.32
C ILE A 106 7.03 -0.29 -1.46
N ASN A 107 8.25 -0.21 -0.92
CA ASN A 107 9.30 -1.18 -1.22
C ASN A 107 9.25 -2.39 -0.25
N PRO A 108 8.89 -3.61 -0.73
CA PRO A 108 8.76 -4.78 0.13
C PRO A 108 10.09 -5.20 0.78
N HIS A 109 11.21 -5.08 0.06
CA HIS A 109 12.52 -5.43 0.61
C HIS A 109 12.93 -4.46 1.74
N ALA A 110 12.67 -3.16 1.56
CA ALA A 110 12.98 -2.15 2.57
C ALA A 110 12.17 -2.33 3.86
N ASN A 111 10.95 -2.86 3.75
CA ASN A 111 10.08 -3.12 4.90
C ASN A 111 9.98 -4.58 5.33
N GLN A 112 10.85 -5.46 4.80
CA GLN A 112 10.91 -6.87 5.18
C GLN A 112 9.60 -7.63 4.88
N ASP A 113 8.96 -7.32 3.75
CA ASP A 113 7.75 -7.97 3.22
C ASP A 113 6.56 -7.98 4.19
N ILE A 114 6.38 -6.90 4.97
CA ILE A 114 5.31 -6.80 5.98
C ILE A 114 3.93 -7.10 5.40
N GLU A 115 3.63 -6.63 4.18
CA GLU A 115 2.35 -6.90 3.51
C GLU A 115 2.12 -8.39 3.26
N ARG A 116 3.16 -9.12 2.81
CA ARG A 116 3.09 -10.56 2.59
C ARG A 116 2.92 -11.29 3.92
N ARG A 117 3.74 -10.96 4.92
CA ARG A 117 3.72 -11.58 6.25
C ARG A 117 2.34 -11.44 6.92
N LEU A 118 1.76 -10.24 6.88
CA LEU A 118 0.40 -9.99 7.39
C LEU A 118 -0.67 -10.78 6.63
N GLY A 119 -0.60 -10.82 5.30
CA GLY A 119 -1.55 -11.61 4.51
C GLY A 119 -1.45 -13.10 4.85
N GLU A 120 -0.24 -13.63 5.04
CA GLU A 120 -0.02 -15.02 5.48
C GLU A 120 -0.49 -15.27 6.93
N MET A 121 -0.67 -14.22 7.73
CA MET A 121 -1.28 -14.25 9.07
C MET A 121 -2.82 -14.05 9.01
N GLY A 122 -3.43 -14.08 7.83
CA GLY A 122 -4.88 -13.93 7.65
C GLY A 122 -5.37 -12.48 7.76
N VAL A 123 -4.53 -11.49 7.48
CA VAL A 123 -4.87 -10.05 7.55
C VAL A 123 -5.04 -9.46 6.15
N GLU A 124 -6.15 -8.77 5.89
CA GLU A 124 -6.32 -7.96 4.68
C GLU A 124 -5.59 -6.63 4.87
N VAL A 125 -4.66 -6.33 3.96
CA VAL A 125 -3.82 -5.13 4.05
C VAL A 125 -4.23 -4.11 3.00
N ALA A 126 -4.22 -2.84 3.35
CA ALA A 126 -4.21 -1.78 2.36
C ALA A 126 -3.09 -0.79 2.64
N ARG A 127 -2.35 -0.41 1.60
CA ARG A 127 -1.34 0.65 1.69
C ARG A 127 -1.88 2.01 1.24
N THR A 128 -1.43 3.04 1.95
CA THR A 128 -1.82 4.44 1.69
C THR A 128 -1.06 5.09 0.54
N VAL A 129 0.11 4.54 0.20
CA VAL A 129 1.02 5.12 -0.80
C VAL A 129 1.10 4.21 -2.01
N TRP A 130 0.83 4.79 -3.18
CA TRP A 130 0.96 4.15 -4.49
C TRP A 130 1.69 5.11 -5.44
N PHE A 131 2.50 4.60 -6.35
CA PHE A 131 3.24 5.43 -7.30
C PHE A 131 2.30 6.30 -8.13
N THR A 132 1.20 5.73 -8.63
CA THR A 132 0.21 6.50 -9.41
C THR A 132 -0.43 7.61 -8.59
N THR A 133 -0.72 7.36 -7.31
CA THR A 133 -1.29 8.35 -6.40
C THR A 133 -0.31 9.48 -6.07
N GLN A 134 0.98 9.16 -5.92
CA GLN A 134 2.01 10.17 -5.66
C GLN A 134 2.22 11.09 -6.86
N ILE A 135 2.29 10.52 -8.07
CA ILE A 135 2.41 11.31 -9.31
C ILE A 135 1.15 12.16 -9.54
N THR A 136 -0.04 11.60 -9.41
CA THR A 136 -1.28 12.37 -9.59
C THR A 136 -1.44 13.47 -8.54
N HIS A 137 -1.01 13.24 -7.30
CA HIS A 137 -0.96 14.28 -6.27
C HIS A 137 0.03 15.40 -6.61
N ALA A 138 1.25 15.05 -7.04
CA ALA A 138 2.27 16.02 -7.46
C ALA A 138 1.81 16.87 -8.65
N LEU A 139 1.00 16.28 -9.55
CA LEU A 139 0.37 17.00 -10.67
C LEU A 139 -0.95 17.69 -10.30
N HIS A 140 -1.35 17.67 -9.02
CA HIS A 140 -2.61 18.22 -8.53
C HIS A 140 -3.89 17.64 -9.15
N LEU A 141 -3.83 16.44 -9.73
CA LEU A 141 -4.93 15.75 -10.42
C LEU A 141 -5.76 14.82 -9.51
N ASP A 142 -5.53 14.85 -8.20
CA ASP A 142 -6.16 13.94 -7.22
C ASP A 142 -7.50 14.43 -6.64
N LEU A 143 -8.11 15.48 -7.22
CA LEU A 143 -9.31 16.15 -6.65
C LEU A 143 -10.50 15.20 -6.40
N PHE A 144 -10.73 14.25 -7.31
CA PHE A 144 -11.86 13.33 -7.22
C PHE A 144 -11.54 12.04 -6.45
N ASN A 145 -10.30 11.84 -6.00
CA ASN A 145 -9.94 10.64 -5.26
C ASN A 145 -10.34 10.79 -3.78
N PRO A 146 -11.28 9.97 -3.26
CA PRO A 146 -11.68 10.00 -1.85
C PRO A 146 -10.54 9.64 -0.90
N LYS A 147 -9.54 8.89 -1.37
CA LYS A 147 -8.33 8.51 -0.63
C LYS A 147 -7.12 9.36 -1.03
N SER A 148 -7.36 10.59 -1.50
CA SER A 148 -6.28 11.51 -1.86
C SER A 148 -5.46 11.93 -0.64
N LYS A 149 -4.16 12.16 -0.87
CA LYS A 149 -3.24 12.70 0.14
C LYS A 149 -3.75 14.03 0.70
N ARG A 150 -4.42 14.85 -0.12
CA ARG A 150 -5.10 16.10 0.32
C ARG A 150 -6.15 15.86 1.40
N LYS A 151 -7.04 14.87 1.23
CA LYS A 151 -8.07 14.55 2.23
C LYS A 151 -7.46 14.01 3.52
N ALA A 152 -6.39 13.22 3.41
CA ALA A 152 -5.64 12.76 4.58
C ALA A 152 -5.02 13.94 5.33
N ILE A 153 -4.34 14.87 4.64
CA ILE A 153 -3.79 16.08 5.25
C ILE A 153 -4.89 16.87 5.98
N LYS A 154 -6.05 17.07 5.35
CA LYS A 154 -7.19 17.75 5.98
C LYS A 154 -7.69 17.02 7.24
N ALA A 155 -7.73 15.70 7.23
CA ALA A 155 -8.13 14.90 8.39
C ALA A 155 -7.15 15.04 9.58
N SER A 156 -5.88 15.41 9.33
CA SER A 156 -4.86 15.63 10.36
C SER A 156 -4.91 17.02 11.02
N GLU A 157 -5.64 17.98 10.45
CA GLU A 157 -5.69 19.38 10.93
C GLU A 157 -6.00 19.54 12.44
N PRO A 158 -6.87 18.73 13.08
CA PRO A 158 -7.10 18.81 14.52
C PRO A 158 -5.86 18.52 15.38
N TYR A 159 -4.88 17.80 14.84
CA TYR A 159 -3.65 17.41 15.54
C TYR A 159 -2.43 18.19 15.07
N LEU A 160 -2.42 18.61 13.80
CA LEU A 160 -1.29 19.27 13.18
C LEU A 160 -1.77 20.32 12.17
N LYS A 161 -1.85 21.58 12.62
CA LYS A 161 -2.38 22.70 11.82
C LYS A 161 -1.51 23.05 10.61
N HIS A 162 -0.19 22.91 10.74
CA HIS A 162 0.74 23.24 9.67
C HIS A 162 1.10 21.99 8.89
N ASN A 163 1.15 22.12 7.56
CA ASN A 163 1.67 21.05 6.72
C ASN A 163 3.20 21.05 6.83
N LEU A 164 3.75 20.01 7.46
CA LEU A 164 5.20 19.86 7.65
C LEU A 164 5.90 19.29 6.40
N GLY A 165 5.14 18.98 5.34
CA GLY A 165 5.65 18.36 4.14
C GLY A 165 5.84 16.84 4.29
N GLY A 166 6.33 16.21 3.22
CA GLY A 166 6.48 14.76 3.15
C GLY A 166 5.16 14.02 3.38
N GLU A 167 5.21 12.95 4.16
CA GLU A 167 4.08 12.08 4.47
C GLU A 167 3.45 12.40 5.84
N CYS A 168 4.11 13.18 6.71
CA CYS A 168 3.74 13.37 8.12
C CYS A 168 2.24 13.60 8.37
N ASN A 169 1.68 14.68 7.79
CA ASN A 169 0.26 15.01 7.92
C ASN A 169 -0.64 13.90 7.35
N ALA A 170 -0.27 13.32 6.21
CA ALA A 170 -1.04 12.26 5.60
C ALA A 170 -1.01 10.96 6.44
N SER A 171 0.15 10.60 7.00
CA SER A 171 0.35 9.45 7.90
C SER A 171 -0.52 9.54 9.16
N ILE A 172 -0.83 10.76 9.63
CA ILE A 172 -1.78 11.00 10.73
C ILE A 172 -3.23 10.89 10.24
N GLY A 173 -3.52 11.46 9.08
CA GLY A 173 -4.87 11.55 8.52
C GLY A 173 -5.43 10.23 7.99
N TYR A 174 -4.62 9.40 7.37
CA TYR A 174 -5.08 8.14 6.79
C TYR A 174 -5.70 7.19 7.84
N PRO A 175 -5.10 6.96 9.02
CA PRO A 175 -5.73 6.22 10.11
C PRO A 175 -7.15 6.69 10.44
N ILE A 176 -7.37 8.01 10.48
CA ILE A 176 -8.66 8.62 10.78
C ILE A 176 -9.69 8.31 9.68
N LEU A 177 -9.27 8.43 8.42
CA LEU A 177 -10.14 8.13 7.27
C LEU A 177 -10.47 6.64 7.20
N PHE A 178 -9.48 5.78 7.32
CA PHE A 178 -9.63 4.33 7.19
C PHE A 178 -10.37 3.71 8.39
N LYS A 179 -10.29 4.31 9.57
CA LYS A 179 -11.15 3.91 10.70
C LYS A 179 -12.63 3.96 10.32
N LYS A 180 -13.05 5.00 9.59
CA LYS A 180 -14.44 5.17 9.13
C LYS A 180 -14.83 4.12 8.08
N GLU A 181 -13.86 3.52 7.39
CA GLU A 181 -14.06 2.42 6.44
C GLU A 181 -13.98 1.03 7.10
N GLY A 182 -13.92 0.95 8.43
CA GLY A 182 -13.92 -0.31 9.17
C GLY A 182 -12.54 -0.95 9.33
N TYR A 183 -11.45 -0.22 9.11
CA TYR A 183 -10.12 -0.72 9.43
C TYR A 183 -9.91 -0.82 10.94
N GLU A 184 -9.25 -1.88 11.36
CA GLU A 184 -9.17 -2.29 12.76
C GLU A 184 -7.78 -2.12 13.37
N GLY A 185 -6.76 -1.94 12.53
CA GLY A 185 -5.40 -1.64 12.96
C GLY A 185 -4.63 -0.82 11.93
N VAL A 186 -3.54 -0.22 12.38
CA VAL A 186 -2.61 0.52 11.52
C VAL A 186 -1.19 0.06 11.81
N ILE A 187 -0.40 -0.09 10.76
CA ILE A 187 1.05 -0.26 10.84
C ILE A 187 1.70 0.97 10.22
N GLN A 188 2.49 1.69 11.02
CA GLN A 188 3.29 2.82 10.58
C GLN A 188 4.73 2.34 10.29
N LEU A 189 5.21 2.61 9.09
CA LEU A 189 6.56 2.28 8.64
C LEU A 189 7.38 3.55 8.46
N LEU A 190 8.57 3.60 9.05
CA LEU A 190 9.48 4.72 8.88
C LEU A 190 10.93 4.25 8.88
N PRO A 191 11.83 4.91 8.14
CA PRO A 191 13.24 4.64 8.28
C PRO A 191 13.73 5.16 9.64
N PHE A 192 14.74 4.49 10.20
CA PHE A 192 15.41 4.97 11.40
C PHE A 192 15.93 6.41 11.19
N GLY A 193 15.68 7.28 12.16
CA GLY A 193 16.05 8.71 12.08
C GLY A 193 15.09 9.60 11.28
N CYS A 194 13.96 9.10 10.79
CA CYS A 194 12.96 9.93 10.11
C CYS A 194 12.26 10.90 11.07
N MET A 195 12.68 12.17 11.08
CA MET A 195 12.14 13.20 11.98
C MET A 195 10.63 13.43 11.78
N LEU A 196 10.17 13.52 10.53
CA LEU A 196 8.76 13.78 10.21
C LEU A 196 7.84 12.65 10.67
N GLU A 197 8.21 11.40 10.43
CA GLU A 197 7.43 10.26 10.88
C GLU A 197 7.55 10.00 12.39
N ALA A 198 8.64 10.43 13.04
CA ALA A 198 8.73 10.44 14.49
C ALA A 198 7.73 11.43 15.12
N VAL A 199 7.54 12.62 14.52
CA VAL A 199 6.47 13.55 14.91
C VAL A 199 5.11 12.91 14.71
N ALA A 200 4.86 12.30 13.55
CA ALA A 200 3.60 11.61 13.27
C ALA A 200 3.34 10.48 14.29
N LYS A 201 4.34 9.66 14.60
CA LYS A 201 4.27 8.58 15.61
C LYS A 201 3.77 9.09 16.96
N ASN A 202 4.31 10.21 17.44
CA ASN A 202 3.90 10.79 18.73
C ASN A 202 2.44 11.26 18.71
N ILE A 203 2.00 11.84 17.60
CA ILE A 203 0.59 12.24 17.40
C ILE A 203 -0.32 11.02 17.28
N LEU A 204 0.13 9.98 16.60
CA LEU A 204 -0.62 8.73 16.40
C LEU A 204 -0.96 8.04 17.72
N VAL A 205 -0.21 8.26 18.81
CA VAL A 205 -0.59 7.80 20.16
C VAL A 205 -1.93 8.39 20.59
N LYS A 206 -2.16 9.68 20.33
CA LYS A 206 -3.43 10.35 20.65
C LYS A 206 -4.55 9.86 19.72
N VAL A 207 -4.29 9.77 18.41
CA VAL A 207 -5.24 9.24 17.42
C VAL A 207 -5.66 7.80 17.77
N SER A 208 -4.71 6.96 18.17
CA SER A 208 -4.95 5.58 18.56
C SER A 208 -5.97 5.46 19.71
N ARG A 209 -5.85 6.33 20.72
CA ARG A 209 -6.76 6.39 21.88
C ARG A 209 -8.13 6.94 21.50
N GLU A 210 -8.18 8.07 20.80
CA GLU A 210 -9.45 8.75 20.46
C GLU A 210 -10.33 7.95 19.50
N TYR A 211 -9.72 7.23 18.56
CA TYR A 211 -10.45 6.41 17.59
C TYR A 211 -10.54 4.93 17.97
N ASP A 212 -10.06 4.54 19.16
CA ASP A 212 -9.96 3.14 19.60
C ASP A 212 -9.39 2.25 18.47
N LEU A 213 -8.22 2.67 17.96
CA LEU A 213 -7.55 2.10 16.79
C LEU A 213 -6.11 1.73 17.17
N PRO A 214 -5.79 0.44 17.35
CA PRO A 214 -4.43 -0.02 17.59
C PRO A 214 -3.47 0.40 16.46
N ILE A 215 -2.31 0.94 16.84
CA ILE A 215 -1.26 1.38 15.90
C ILE A 215 0.07 0.76 16.31
N LEU A 216 0.70 0.04 15.39
CA LEU A 216 2.03 -0.55 15.55
C LEU A 216 3.03 0.19 14.66
N THR A 217 4.11 0.68 15.26
CA THR A 217 5.15 1.42 14.51
C THR A 217 6.42 0.58 14.36
N PHE A 218 6.93 0.46 13.13
CA PHE A 218 8.25 -0.10 12.82
C PHE A 218 9.21 1.00 12.35
N SER A 219 10.26 1.21 13.14
CA SER A 219 11.43 1.96 12.71
C SER A 219 12.39 0.97 12.04
N LEU A 220 12.44 1.01 10.71
CA LEU A 220 13.18 0.07 9.89
C LEU A 220 14.64 0.51 9.75
N SER A 221 15.55 -0.44 9.90
CA SER A 221 16.98 -0.33 9.63
C SER A 221 17.47 -1.65 9.07
N GLU A 222 18.63 -1.64 8.39
CA GLU A 222 19.21 -2.85 7.77
C GLU A 222 19.50 -3.97 8.79
N ASN A 223 19.69 -3.62 10.07
CA ASN A 223 20.01 -4.57 11.14
C ASN A 223 18.77 -5.08 11.89
N LEU A 224 17.55 -4.73 11.47
CA LEU A 224 16.34 -5.18 12.15
C LEU A 224 16.10 -6.68 11.86
N SER A 225 16.04 -7.49 12.91
CA SER A 225 15.82 -8.94 12.79
C SER A 225 14.42 -9.27 12.26
N GLU A 226 14.35 -10.13 11.24
CA GLU A 226 13.10 -10.69 10.71
C GLU A 226 12.23 -11.34 11.81
N THR A 227 12.86 -12.09 12.72
CA THR A 227 12.17 -12.73 13.86
C THR A 227 11.47 -11.71 14.76
N MET A 228 12.07 -10.53 14.95
CA MET A 228 11.45 -9.46 15.74
C MET A 228 10.23 -8.89 15.03
N ILE A 229 10.27 -8.78 13.70
CA ILE A 229 9.13 -8.33 12.89
C ILE A 229 8.01 -9.34 13.00
N ASP A 230 8.27 -10.62 12.75
CA ASP A 230 7.27 -11.68 12.82
C ASP A 230 6.60 -11.76 14.20
N THR A 231 7.40 -11.70 15.27
CA THR A 231 6.89 -11.75 16.65
C THR A 231 5.96 -10.55 16.93
N ARG A 232 6.36 -9.34 16.52
CA ARG A 232 5.57 -8.12 16.76
C ARG A 232 4.31 -8.07 15.89
N LEU A 233 4.40 -8.54 14.65
CA LEU A 233 3.24 -8.67 13.77
C LEU A 233 2.25 -9.71 14.34
N GLY A 234 2.72 -10.89 14.72
CA GLY A 234 1.89 -11.94 15.32
C GLY A 234 1.14 -11.44 16.56
N ALA A 235 1.87 -10.85 17.52
CA ALA A 235 1.26 -10.27 18.72
C ALA A 235 0.23 -9.15 18.40
N PHE A 236 0.46 -8.38 17.33
CA PHE A 236 -0.50 -7.36 16.89
C PHE A 236 -1.76 -7.98 16.28
N VAL A 237 -1.61 -9.03 15.47
CA VAL A 237 -2.75 -9.78 14.92
C VAL A 237 -3.58 -10.42 16.04
N ASP A 238 -2.93 -11.04 17.02
CA ASP A 238 -3.60 -11.62 18.20
C ASP A 238 -4.41 -10.56 18.96
N LEU A 239 -3.85 -9.36 19.14
CA LEU A 239 -4.54 -8.24 19.76
C LEU A 239 -5.79 -7.82 18.96
N LEU A 240 -5.74 -7.81 17.63
CA LEU A 240 -6.92 -7.50 16.80
C LEU A 240 -8.00 -8.58 16.93
N GLN A 241 -7.59 -9.84 16.91
CA GLN A 241 -8.51 -10.98 17.08
C GLN A 241 -9.18 -10.97 18.47
N GLN A 242 -8.42 -10.71 19.53
CA GLN A 242 -8.96 -10.61 20.88
C GLN A 242 -9.98 -9.47 21.00
N ARG A 243 -9.71 -8.31 20.38
CA ARG A 243 -10.63 -7.17 20.36
C ARG A 243 -11.93 -7.49 19.64
N ARG A 244 -11.89 -8.26 18.55
CA ARG A 244 -13.08 -8.78 17.85
C ARG A 244 -13.89 -9.73 18.73
N GLY A 245 -13.24 -10.68 19.39
CA GLY A 245 -13.89 -11.60 20.32
C GLY A 245 -14.65 -10.89 21.44
N ARG A 246 -14.05 -9.84 22.03
CA ARG A 246 -14.70 -9.01 23.06
C ARG A 246 -15.92 -8.24 22.54
N LYS A 247 -15.89 -7.77 21.29
CA LYS A 247 -17.03 -7.06 20.67
C LYS A 247 -18.19 -8.00 20.33
N ARG A 248 -17.91 -9.25 19.97
CA ARG A 248 -18.96 -10.26 19.69
C ARG A 248 -19.70 -10.71 20.96
N ASN A 249 -19.03 -10.65 22.10
CA ASN A 249 -19.57 -11.07 23.40
C ASN A 249 -20.23 -9.93 24.19
N ARG A 250 -20.31 -8.71 23.62
CA ARG A 250 -21.00 -7.55 24.19
C ARG A 250 -22.26 -7.28 23.38
#